data_AF-A0A1V5GCU2-F1
#
_entry.id   AF-A0A1V5GCU2-F1
#
_cell.length_a   1.000
_cell.length_b   1.000
_cell.length_c   1.000
_cell.angle_alpha   90.00
_cell.angle_beta   90.00
_cell.angle_gamma   90.00
#
_symmetry.space_group_name_H-M   'P 1'
#
loop_
_entity.id
_entity.type
_entity.pdbx_description
1 polymer ?
#
loop_
_entity_poly.entity_id
_entity_poly.type
_entity_poly.pdbx_seq_one_letter_code
_entity_poly.pdbx_strand_id
1 'polypeptide(L)'
;MAVRFNQWLDKSLCYYDFSVERRYADYLKETGRAIVIDNLIVDAPNVVERKFLCHTDLCLGKRPEKGMRGKGCCSTFDVRVAPDEVKRIEPMLPRIKERFPYIARAIDQEGGEWWHYDAEDYNKTLNIKENGGCIFLGPRENGIFPCALHALALEDGLDPKRLKPSACIMYPLFMIELDDNEYLLTCTCAETHPVICGAETEHHDFPCLNPNGKAAEPLYKAMGGVIEMMFGESAYRRLCREAQQRGF
;
A
#
# COMPACT_ATOMS: atom_id res chain seq x y z
N MET A 1 34.78 -20.69 -30.21
CA MET A 1 33.72 -21.65 -29.84
C MET A 1 33.07 -21.15 -28.57
N ALA A 2 31.75 -20.93 -28.55
CA ALA A 2 31.04 -20.64 -27.31
C ALA A 2 30.85 -21.94 -26.53
N VAL A 3 31.14 -21.92 -25.22
CA VAL A 3 30.81 -23.02 -24.31
C VAL A 3 29.28 -23.14 -24.26
N ARG A 4 28.73 -24.33 -24.51
CA ARG A 4 27.29 -24.60 -24.35
C ARG A 4 27.07 -25.36 -23.05
N PHE A 5 26.23 -24.82 -22.16
CA PHE A 5 25.76 -25.57 -21.01
C PHE A 5 24.88 -26.74 -21.46
N ASN A 6 24.80 -27.77 -20.63
CA ASN A 6 23.81 -28.82 -20.85
C ASN A 6 22.41 -28.26 -20.55
N GLN A 7 21.37 -28.82 -21.16
CA GLN A 7 19.99 -28.31 -21.05
C GLN A 7 19.47 -28.24 -19.61
N TRP A 8 19.96 -29.10 -18.72
CA TRP A 8 19.56 -29.10 -17.31
C TRP A 8 20.14 -27.89 -16.56
N LEU A 9 21.43 -27.63 -16.74
CA LEU A 9 22.11 -26.48 -16.13
C LEU A 9 21.57 -25.18 -16.71
N ASP A 10 21.34 -25.14 -18.03
CA ASP A 10 20.75 -23.99 -18.73
C ASP A 10 19.38 -23.63 -18.13
N LYS A 11 18.47 -24.61 -17.99
CA LYS A 11 17.16 -24.42 -17.35
C LYS A 11 17.26 -23.97 -15.89
N SER A 12 18.20 -24.52 -15.12
CA SER A 12 18.36 -24.18 -13.71
C SER A 12 18.89 -22.76 -13.53
N LEU A 13 19.82 -22.33 -14.39
CA LEU A 13 20.34 -20.97 -14.39
C LEU A 13 19.25 -19.97 -14.78
N CYS A 14 18.43 -20.29 -15.78
CA CYS A 14 17.28 -19.45 -16.15
C CYS A 14 16.31 -19.21 -14.99
N TYR A 15 16.13 -20.16 -14.07
CA TYR A 15 15.27 -19.96 -12.90
C TYR A 15 15.87 -18.95 -11.90
N TYR A 16 17.21 -18.92 -11.75
CA TYR A 16 17.87 -17.95 -10.90
C TYR A 16 17.86 -16.53 -11.48
N ASP A 17 17.66 -16.42 -12.78
CA ASP A 17 17.49 -15.14 -13.49
C ASP A 17 16.07 -14.56 -13.32
N PHE A 18 15.10 -15.34 -12.83
CA PHE A 18 13.79 -14.81 -12.51
C PHE A 18 13.83 -13.81 -11.35
N SER A 19 12.94 -12.83 -11.43
CA SER A 19 12.77 -11.80 -10.43
C SER A 19 12.48 -12.41 -9.05
N VAL A 20 12.81 -11.68 -7.97
CA VAL A 20 12.57 -12.15 -6.59
C VAL A 20 11.08 -12.36 -6.35
N GLU A 21 10.25 -11.50 -6.93
CA GLU A 21 8.80 -11.53 -6.89
C GLU A 21 8.24 -12.80 -7.53
N ARG A 22 8.77 -13.20 -8.69
CA ARG A 22 8.38 -14.45 -9.35
C ARG A 22 8.75 -15.66 -8.49
N ARG A 23 10.00 -15.73 -8.01
CA ARG A 23 10.45 -16.85 -7.16
C ARG A 23 9.69 -16.92 -5.84
N TYR A 24 9.27 -15.79 -5.28
CA TYR A 24 8.43 -15.74 -4.09
C TYR A 24 7.02 -16.26 -4.35
N ALA A 25 6.41 -15.88 -5.48
CA ALA A 25 5.11 -16.40 -5.89
C ALA A 25 5.14 -17.92 -6.13
N ASP A 26 6.20 -18.43 -6.77
CA ASP A 26 6.42 -19.87 -6.98
C ASP A 26 6.58 -20.60 -5.64
N TYR A 27 7.38 -20.06 -4.71
CA TYR A 27 7.49 -20.58 -3.34
C TYR A 27 6.12 -20.67 -2.63
N LEU A 28 5.28 -19.64 -2.72
CA LEU A 28 3.96 -19.66 -2.12
C LEU A 28 3.07 -20.76 -2.72
N LYS A 29 3.11 -20.95 -4.05
CA LYS A 29 2.38 -22.01 -4.75
C LYS A 29 2.86 -23.40 -4.33
N GLU A 30 4.17 -23.64 -4.37
CA GLU A 30 4.80 -24.93 -4.05
C GLU A 30 4.57 -25.36 -2.60
N THR A 31 4.54 -24.39 -1.68
CA THR A 31 4.32 -24.65 -0.25
C THR A 31 2.85 -24.67 0.16
N GLY A 32 1.91 -24.50 -0.79
CA GLY A 32 0.48 -24.45 -0.50
C GLY A 32 0.04 -23.20 0.26
N ARG A 33 0.89 -22.17 0.30
CA ARG A 33 0.67 -20.88 0.99
C ARG A 33 0.11 -19.79 0.07
N ALA A 34 -0.16 -20.11 -1.19
CA ALA A 34 -0.90 -19.27 -2.13
C ALA A 34 -2.38 -19.66 -2.20
N ILE A 35 -3.26 -18.66 -2.24
CA ILE A 35 -4.61 -18.82 -2.80
C ILE A 35 -4.57 -18.27 -4.23
N VAL A 36 -4.86 -19.12 -5.22
CA VAL A 36 -4.82 -18.74 -6.64
C VAL A 36 -6.24 -18.55 -7.16
N ILE A 37 -6.51 -17.36 -7.71
CA ILE A 37 -7.80 -16.96 -8.27
C ILE A 37 -7.54 -16.48 -9.70
N ASP A 38 -7.71 -17.39 -10.65
CA ASP A 38 -7.37 -17.17 -12.05
C ASP A 38 -5.89 -16.82 -12.19
N ASN A 39 -5.54 -15.59 -12.57
CA ASN A 39 -4.16 -15.10 -12.65
C ASN A 39 -3.70 -14.29 -11.41
N LEU A 40 -4.54 -14.21 -10.38
CA LEU A 40 -4.20 -13.55 -9.11
C LEU A 40 -3.69 -14.57 -8.10
N ILE A 41 -2.46 -14.35 -7.63
CA ILE A 41 -1.79 -15.14 -6.58
C ILE A 41 -1.88 -14.32 -5.29
N VAL A 42 -2.62 -14.81 -4.30
CA VAL A 42 -2.75 -14.17 -3.00
C VAL A 42 -1.82 -14.85 -1.99
N ASP A 43 -0.92 -14.06 -1.42
CA ASP A 43 -0.05 -14.44 -0.30
C ASP A 43 -0.88 -14.68 0.96
N ALA A 44 -1.28 -15.93 1.21
CA ALA A 44 -2.19 -16.26 2.30
C ALA A 44 -1.63 -15.90 3.69
N PRO A 45 -0.34 -16.17 4.01
CA PRO A 45 0.24 -15.75 5.29
C PRO A 45 0.11 -14.25 5.57
N ASN A 46 0.38 -13.41 4.58
CA ASN A 46 0.43 -11.97 4.80
C ASN A 46 -0.89 -11.25 4.52
N VAL A 47 -1.78 -11.83 3.70
CA VAL A 47 -3.07 -11.21 3.35
C VAL A 47 -4.25 -11.85 4.06
N VAL A 48 -4.21 -13.16 4.28
CA VAL A 48 -5.34 -13.94 4.81
C VAL A 48 -5.22 -14.16 6.31
N GLU A 49 -4.04 -14.48 6.81
CA GLU A 49 -3.82 -14.78 8.24
C GLU A 49 -3.48 -13.52 9.06
N ARG A 50 -2.76 -12.57 8.46
CA ARG A 50 -2.32 -11.35 9.15
C ARG A 50 -3.50 -10.46 9.50
N LYS A 51 -3.51 -9.95 10.74
CA LYS A 51 -4.51 -8.97 11.20
C LYS A 51 -4.14 -7.54 10.81
N PHE A 52 -5.14 -6.70 10.58
CA PHE A 52 -4.93 -5.32 10.21
C PHE A 52 -5.94 -4.36 10.86
N LEU A 53 -5.45 -3.18 11.24
CA LEU A 53 -6.29 -2.05 11.62
C LEU A 53 -5.62 -0.73 11.20
N CYS A 54 -6.25 0.01 10.29
CA CYS A 54 -5.82 1.36 9.95
C CYS A 54 -6.13 2.33 11.10
N HIS A 55 -5.12 2.64 11.93
CA HIS A 55 -5.27 3.60 13.02
C HIS A 55 -3.98 4.41 13.20
N THR A 56 -4.01 5.69 12.82
CA THR A 56 -2.81 6.53 12.76
C THR A 56 -2.10 6.73 14.10
N ASP A 57 -2.79 6.60 15.23
CA ASP A 57 -2.15 6.61 16.57
C ASP A 57 -1.14 5.46 16.75
N LEU A 58 -1.39 4.31 16.11
CA LEU A 58 -0.52 3.15 16.21
C LEU A 58 0.77 3.39 15.43
N CYS A 59 0.66 3.92 14.21
CA CYS A 59 1.81 4.12 13.33
C CYS A 59 2.57 5.41 13.65
N LEU A 60 1.91 6.57 13.58
CA LEU A 60 2.58 7.87 13.78
C LEU A 60 2.90 8.17 15.25
N GLY A 61 2.27 7.43 16.16
CA GLY A 61 2.59 7.42 17.59
C GLY A 61 2.19 8.68 18.35
N LYS A 62 2.53 8.71 19.64
CA LYS A 62 2.12 9.79 20.56
C LYS A 62 3.02 11.03 20.53
N ARG A 63 4.21 10.94 19.91
CA ARG A 63 5.30 11.95 19.99
C ARG A 63 5.82 12.37 18.61
N PRO A 64 5.16 13.32 17.93
CA PRO A 64 5.60 13.84 16.64
C PRO A 64 6.83 14.76 16.73
N GLU A 65 7.31 15.14 17.92
CA GLU A 65 8.43 16.08 18.09
C GLU A 65 9.79 15.60 17.51
N LYS A 66 9.94 14.30 17.21
CA LYS A 66 11.12 13.74 16.53
C LYS A 66 10.95 13.61 15.00
N GLY A 67 9.96 14.28 14.41
CA GLY A 67 9.58 14.13 13.00
C GLY A 67 8.69 12.91 12.75
N MET A 68 8.04 12.87 11.59
CA MET A 68 7.09 11.82 11.21
C MET A 68 7.69 10.74 10.30
N ARG A 69 8.84 11.00 9.66
CA ARG A 69 9.46 10.11 8.66
C ARG A 69 9.59 8.67 9.16
N GLY A 70 9.22 7.71 8.31
CA GLY A 70 9.38 6.28 8.56
C GLY A 70 8.41 5.69 9.60
N LYS A 71 7.42 6.45 10.08
CA LYS A 71 6.51 5.99 11.15
C LYS A 71 5.20 5.38 10.64
N GLY A 72 4.84 5.54 9.38
CA GLY A 72 3.60 5.01 8.85
C GLY A 72 3.40 5.36 7.38
N CYS A 73 2.30 4.89 6.78
CA CYS A 73 2.06 5.10 5.34
C CYS A 73 2.09 6.58 4.91
N CYS A 74 1.65 7.51 5.78
CA CYS A 74 1.68 8.94 5.50
C CYS A 74 3.05 9.60 5.63
N SER A 75 4.11 8.85 5.96
CA SER A 75 5.44 9.40 6.20
C SER A 75 6.59 8.47 5.81
N THR A 76 6.28 7.30 5.24
CA THR A 76 7.25 6.30 4.79
C THR A 76 7.34 6.21 3.26
N PHE A 77 6.23 6.41 2.54
CA PHE A 77 6.18 6.20 1.09
C PHE A 77 6.05 7.50 0.32
N ASP A 78 6.74 7.55 -0.81
CA ASP A 78 6.49 8.54 -1.86
C ASP A 78 5.24 8.12 -2.65
N VAL A 79 4.15 8.85 -2.41
CA VAL A 79 2.86 8.50 -2.98
C VAL A 79 2.75 9.15 -4.36
N ARG A 80 2.96 8.35 -5.40
CA ARG A 80 2.63 8.72 -6.78
C ARG A 80 1.13 8.93 -6.93
N VAL A 81 0.76 9.89 -7.77
CA VAL A 81 -0.62 10.29 -8.03
C VAL A 81 -0.88 10.31 -9.53
N ALA A 82 -1.82 9.48 -9.98
CA ALA A 82 -2.13 9.36 -11.39
C ALA A 82 -2.92 10.57 -11.93
N PRO A 83 -2.90 10.84 -13.25
CA PRO A 83 -3.57 12.00 -13.82
C PRO A 83 -5.08 12.09 -13.55
N ASP A 84 -5.78 10.95 -13.47
CA ASP A 84 -7.19 10.88 -13.13
C ASP A 84 -7.45 11.21 -11.65
N GLU A 85 -6.52 10.83 -10.76
CA GLU A 85 -6.57 11.18 -9.34
C GLU A 85 -6.34 12.67 -9.14
N VAL A 86 -5.44 13.29 -9.92
CA VAL A 86 -5.29 14.75 -9.94
C VAL A 86 -6.58 15.43 -10.35
N LYS A 87 -7.20 15.02 -11.47
CA LYS A 87 -8.49 15.56 -11.94
C LYS A 87 -9.61 15.43 -10.91
N ARG A 88 -9.53 14.44 -10.03
CA ARG A 88 -10.50 14.16 -8.97
C ARG A 88 -10.22 14.94 -7.68
N ILE A 89 -8.95 15.09 -7.29
CA ILE A 89 -8.55 15.73 -6.02
C ILE A 89 -8.46 17.24 -6.18
N GLU A 90 -7.93 17.73 -7.30
CA GLU A 90 -7.63 19.15 -7.52
C GLU A 90 -8.86 20.07 -7.40
N PRO A 91 -10.05 19.72 -7.94
CA PRO A 91 -11.26 20.52 -7.73
C PRO A 91 -11.70 20.62 -6.27
N MET A 92 -11.27 19.69 -5.41
CA MET A 92 -11.62 19.69 -3.99
C MET A 92 -10.69 20.57 -3.15
N LEU A 93 -9.54 21.00 -3.70
CA LEU A 93 -8.55 21.79 -2.95
C LEU A 93 -9.09 23.08 -2.35
N PRO A 94 -9.91 23.91 -3.03
CA PRO A 94 -10.44 25.13 -2.41
C PRO A 94 -11.18 24.84 -1.11
N ARG A 95 -12.02 23.80 -1.12
CA ARG A 95 -12.78 23.38 0.05
C ARG A 95 -11.90 22.73 1.11
N ILE A 96 -10.89 21.94 0.72
CA ILE A 96 -9.88 21.41 1.65
C ILE A 96 -9.14 22.55 2.34
N LYS A 97 -8.72 23.57 1.60
CA LYS A 97 -7.98 24.72 2.12
C LYS A 97 -8.85 25.55 3.07
N GLU A 98 -10.11 25.77 2.75
CA GLU A 98 -11.09 26.44 3.61
C GLU A 98 -11.36 25.64 4.90
N ARG A 99 -11.66 24.33 4.76
CA ARG A 99 -12.02 23.46 5.88
C ARG A 99 -10.84 23.14 6.80
N PHE A 100 -9.64 23.07 6.23
CA PHE A 100 -8.40 22.70 6.92
C PHE A 100 -7.30 23.75 6.65
N PRO A 101 -7.32 24.91 7.34
CA PRO A 101 -6.36 26.00 7.11
C PRO A 101 -4.89 25.60 7.30
N TYR A 102 -4.60 24.56 8.09
CA TYR A 102 -3.24 24.02 8.24
C TYR A 102 -2.76 23.29 6.98
N ILE A 103 -3.66 22.73 6.17
CA ILE A 103 -3.32 22.17 4.85
C ILE A 103 -3.04 23.29 3.86
N ALA A 104 -3.85 24.36 3.88
CA ALA A 104 -3.62 25.53 3.05
C ALA A 104 -2.21 26.09 3.26
N ARG A 105 -1.83 26.35 4.51
CA ARG A 105 -0.48 26.81 4.86
C ARG A 105 0.62 25.85 4.40
N ALA A 106 0.41 24.54 4.55
CA ALA A 106 1.40 23.56 4.12
C ALA A 106 1.57 23.55 2.60
N ILE A 107 0.48 23.66 1.83
CA ILE A 107 0.53 23.76 0.37
C ILE A 107 1.23 25.06 -0.06
N ASP A 108 0.93 26.18 0.60
CA ASP A 108 1.54 27.47 0.27
C ASP A 108 3.05 27.47 0.55
N GLN A 109 3.51 26.75 1.59
CA GLN A 109 4.93 26.53 1.86
C GLN A 109 5.63 25.71 0.77
N GLU A 110 4.90 24.81 0.10
CA GLU A 110 5.37 24.00 -1.03
C GLU A 110 5.09 24.69 -2.39
N GLY A 111 5.16 26.02 -2.43
CA GLY A 111 5.01 26.79 -3.67
C GLY A 111 3.58 26.85 -4.23
N GLY A 112 2.57 26.48 -3.42
CA GLY A 112 1.17 26.48 -3.82
C GLY A 112 0.67 25.15 -4.39
N GLU A 113 1.56 24.15 -4.53
CA GLU A 113 1.26 22.84 -5.10
C GLU A 113 1.16 21.76 -4.02
N TRP A 114 0.30 20.76 -4.25
CA TRP A 114 0.12 19.61 -3.35
C TRP A 114 0.90 18.36 -3.82
N TRP A 115 1.53 18.46 -4.97
CA TRP A 115 2.39 17.45 -5.57
C TRP A 115 3.60 18.13 -6.22
N HIS A 116 4.64 17.35 -6.52
CA HIS A 116 5.75 17.76 -7.36
C HIS A 116 5.97 16.72 -8.47
N TYR A 117 6.67 17.10 -9.54
CA TYR A 117 7.17 16.14 -10.51
C TYR A 117 8.46 15.52 -9.99
N ASP A 118 8.50 14.20 -9.91
CA ASP A 118 9.73 13.46 -9.69
C ASP A 118 10.52 13.41 -11.01
N ALA A 119 11.77 13.86 -11.00
CA ALA A 119 12.60 13.92 -12.20
C ALA A 119 13.23 12.57 -12.58
N GLU A 120 13.25 11.61 -11.65
CA GLU A 120 13.83 10.28 -11.87
C GLU A 120 12.81 9.35 -12.53
N ASP A 121 11.53 9.45 -12.14
CA ASP A 121 10.46 8.56 -12.64
C ASP A 121 9.35 9.27 -13.43
N TYR A 122 9.39 10.60 -13.52
CA TYR A 122 8.46 11.46 -14.26
C TYR A 122 6.99 11.40 -13.78
N ASN A 123 6.72 10.88 -12.58
CA ASN A 123 5.40 10.88 -11.97
C ASN A 123 5.16 12.15 -11.16
N LYS A 124 3.88 12.46 -10.94
CA LYS A 124 3.48 13.40 -9.89
C LYS A 124 3.49 12.65 -8.56
N THR A 125 4.15 13.20 -7.57
CA THR A 125 4.27 12.63 -6.22
C THR A 125 3.75 13.62 -5.19
N LEU A 126 3.01 13.14 -4.19
CA LEU A 126 2.51 14.00 -3.11
C LEU A 126 3.66 14.75 -2.43
N ASN A 127 3.46 16.04 -2.15
CA ASN A 127 4.43 16.79 -1.37
C ASN A 127 4.50 16.27 0.08
N ILE A 128 5.67 16.43 0.67
CA ILE A 128 5.96 16.04 2.05
C ILE A 128 6.31 17.31 2.82
N LYS A 129 5.63 17.53 3.94
CA LYS A 129 5.88 18.66 4.84
C LYS A 129 7.28 18.57 5.42
N GLU A 130 7.80 19.70 5.89
CA GLU A 130 9.08 19.78 6.60
C GLU A 130 9.20 18.74 7.74
N ASN A 131 8.12 18.47 8.47
CA ASN A 131 8.10 17.47 9.55
C ASN A 131 8.09 16.01 9.07
N GLY A 132 8.12 15.75 7.76
CA GLY A 132 8.10 14.42 7.14
C GLY A 132 6.72 13.80 6.96
N GLY A 133 5.65 14.53 7.26
CA GLY A 133 4.28 14.06 7.02
C GLY A 133 3.79 14.42 5.63
N CYS A 134 2.94 13.57 5.04
CA CYS A 134 2.23 13.84 3.79
C CYS A 134 1.52 15.21 3.82
N ILE A 135 1.47 15.89 2.67
CA ILE A 135 0.82 17.22 2.52
C ILE A 135 -0.61 17.27 3.09
N PHE A 136 -1.38 16.19 2.97
CA PHE A 136 -2.76 16.09 3.44
C PHE A 136 -2.93 15.62 4.90
N LEU A 137 -1.84 15.36 5.62
CA LEU A 137 -1.88 14.88 7.00
C LEU A 137 -2.15 16.04 7.98
N GLY A 138 -3.20 15.94 8.78
CA GLY A 138 -3.55 16.94 9.79
C GLY A 138 -2.80 16.80 11.10
N PRO A 139 -2.88 17.83 11.97
CA PRO A 139 -2.35 17.75 13.33
C PRO A 139 -3.08 16.67 14.12
N ARG A 140 -2.44 16.19 15.19
CA ARG A 140 -3.05 15.15 16.02
C ARG A 140 -4.28 15.70 16.75
N GLU A 141 -5.42 15.03 16.59
CA GLU A 141 -6.69 15.36 17.22
C GLU A 141 -7.31 14.07 17.79
N ASN A 142 -7.74 14.07 19.05
CA ASN A 142 -8.37 12.91 19.71
C ASN A 142 -7.59 11.59 19.58
N GLY A 143 -6.26 11.68 19.57
CA GLY A 143 -5.38 10.52 19.41
C GLY A 143 -5.17 10.06 17.98
N ILE A 144 -5.73 10.69 16.95
CA ILE A 144 -5.48 10.34 15.54
C ILE A 144 -4.85 11.52 14.79
N PHE A 145 -4.14 11.24 13.70
CA PHE A 145 -3.71 12.25 12.74
C PHE A 145 -4.64 12.14 11.53
N PRO A 146 -5.63 13.03 11.37
CA PRO A 146 -6.64 12.89 10.33
C PRO A 146 -6.04 13.17 8.96
N CYS A 147 -6.47 12.43 7.96
CA CYS A 147 -6.18 12.74 6.56
C CYS A 147 -7.27 13.69 6.03
N ALA A 148 -6.90 14.86 5.52
CA ALA A 148 -7.86 15.86 5.04
C ALA A 148 -8.75 15.33 3.90
N LEU A 149 -8.19 14.53 2.98
CA LEU A 149 -8.96 13.87 1.91
C LEU A 149 -9.97 12.86 2.47
N HIS A 150 -9.57 12.10 3.50
CA HIS A 150 -10.47 11.13 4.13
C HIS A 150 -11.59 11.84 4.88
N ALA A 151 -11.26 12.85 5.68
CA ALA A 151 -12.22 13.63 6.47
C ALA A 151 -13.24 14.33 5.56
N LEU A 152 -12.79 14.98 4.49
CA LEU A 152 -13.69 15.65 3.56
C LEU A 152 -14.63 14.67 2.86
N ALA A 153 -14.14 13.49 2.45
CA ALA A 153 -15.00 12.47 1.86
C ALA A 153 -16.12 12.03 2.82
N LEU A 154 -15.80 11.79 4.10
CA LEU A 154 -16.81 11.43 5.10
C LEU A 154 -17.81 12.57 5.37
N GLU A 155 -17.34 13.82 5.44
CA GLU A 155 -18.20 15.01 5.60
C GLU A 155 -19.20 15.14 4.42
N ASP A 156 -18.82 14.67 3.24
CA ASP A 156 -19.66 14.64 2.04
C ASP A 156 -20.55 13.40 1.90
N GLY A 157 -20.49 12.48 2.87
CA GLY A 157 -21.16 11.19 2.78
C GLY A 157 -20.62 10.31 1.65
N LEU A 158 -19.38 10.56 1.19
CA LEU A 158 -18.70 9.79 0.16
C LEU A 158 -17.80 8.72 0.80
N ASP A 159 -17.64 7.59 0.10
CA ASP A 159 -16.59 6.63 0.41
C ASP A 159 -15.21 7.33 0.25
N PRO A 160 -14.31 7.30 1.24
CA PRO A 160 -12.96 7.85 1.14
C PRO A 160 -12.17 7.44 -0.10
N LYS A 161 -12.48 6.28 -0.69
CA LYS A 161 -11.89 5.82 -1.94
C LYS A 161 -12.19 6.75 -3.13
N ARG A 162 -13.27 7.53 -3.06
CA ARG A 162 -13.63 8.53 -4.06
C ARG A 162 -12.74 9.76 -4.03
N LEU A 163 -11.98 10.00 -2.95
CA LEU A 163 -11.14 11.19 -2.83
C LEU A 163 -9.65 10.90 -2.58
N LYS A 164 -9.29 9.79 -1.95
CA LYS A 164 -7.88 9.44 -1.73
C LYS A 164 -7.19 8.91 -2.99
N PRO A 165 -5.86 9.02 -3.11
CA PRO A 165 -5.08 8.26 -4.10
C PRO A 165 -5.16 6.76 -3.85
N SER A 166 -5.01 5.97 -4.90
CA SER A 166 -5.12 4.51 -4.93
C SER A 166 -4.09 3.88 -4.01
N ALA A 167 -2.84 4.35 -4.03
CA ALA A 167 -1.80 3.89 -3.11
C ALA A 167 -2.18 4.09 -1.62
N CYS A 168 -2.86 5.20 -1.29
CA CYS A 168 -3.35 5.45 0.06
C CYS A 168 -4.58 4.59 0.44
N ILE A 169 -5.36 4.16 -0.54
CA ILE A 169 -6.53 3.28 -0.34
C ILE A 169 -6.09 1.84 -0.17
N MET A 170 -5.09 1.43 -0.96
CA MET A 170 -4.58 0.06 -1.01
C MET A 170 -3.73 -0.28 0.20
N TYR A 171 -3.06 0.70 0.82
CA TYR A 171 -2.19 0.42 1.97
C TYR A 171 -2.94 -0.39 3.05
N PRO A 172 -2.38 -1.54 3.49
CA PRO A 172 -1.00 -2.00 3.30
C PRO A 172 -0.79 -3.00 2.16
N LEU A 173 -1.80 -3.25 1.33
CA LEU A 173 -1.73 -4.16 0.20
C LEU A 173 -0.81 -3.64 -0.90
N PHE A 174 -0.03 -4.55 -1.47
CA PHE A 174 0.80 -4.34 -2.64
C PHE A 174 0.41 -5.35 -3.71
N MET A 175 0.27 -4.84 -4.93
CA MET A 175 0.01 -5.64 -6.12
C MET A 175 1.25 -5.54 -7.00
N ILE A 176 1.82 -6.69 -7.32
CA ILE A 176 3.03 -6.82 -8.11
C ILE A 176 2.66 -7.57 -9.37
N GLU A 177 2.90 -6.94 -10.52
CA GLU A 177 2.81 -7.62 -11.80
C GLU A 177 4.03 -8.54 -11.95
N LEU A 178 3.76 -9.80 -12.27
CA LEU A 178 4.77 -10.81 -12.58
C LEU A 178 4.80 -11.02 -14.09
N ASP A 179 5.76 -11.83 -14.55
CA ASP A 179 5.75 -12.34 -15.92
C ASP A 179 4.47 -13.17 -16.20
N ASP A 180 4.17 -13.39 -17.49
CA ASP A 180 3.07 -14.23 -17.96
C ASP A 180 1.64 -13.75 -17.60
N ASN A 181 1.46 -12.45 -17.32
CA ASN A 181 0.19 -11.83 -16.89
C ASN A 181 -0.32 -12.37 -15.54
N GLU A 182 0.56 -12.86 -14.66
CA GLU A 182 0.21 -13.16 -13.28
C GLU A 182 0.40 -11.94 -12.37
N TYR A 183 -0.39 -11.86 -11.30
CA TYR A 183 -0.30 -10.78 -10.32
C TYR A 183 -0.17 -11.36 -8.92
N LEU A 184 0.80 -10.88 -8.15
CA LEU A 184 0.96 -11.19 -6.73
C LEU A 184 0.29 -10.11 -5.89
N LEU A 185 -0.69 -10.49 -5.07
CA LEU A 185 -1.24 -9.66 -4.00
C LEU A 185 -0.59 -10.07 -2.67
N THR A 186 0.14 -9.13 -2.07
CA THR A 186 0.75 -9.26 -0.74
C THR A 186 0.51 -7.99 0.07
N CYS A 187 1.15 -7.84 1.23
CA CYS A 187 1.14 -6.61 2.00
C CYS A 187 2.55 -6.23 2.45
N THR A 188 2.82 -4.95 2.70
CA THR A 188 4.14 -4.50 3.18
C THR A 188 4.43 -4.93 4.61
N CYS A 189 5.33 -5.88 4.79
CA CYS A 189 5.80 -6.33 6.10
C CYS A 189 7.25 -6.82 6.00
N ALA A 190 7.85 -7.23 7.12
CA ALA A 190 9.26 -7.60 7.16
C ALA A 190 9.57 -8.77 6.20
N GLU A 191 8.65 -9.72 6.10
CA GLU A 191 8.75 -10.91 5.28
C GLU A 191 8.68 -10.62 3.77
N THR A 192 7.94 -9.59 3.38
CA THR A 192 7.68 -9.25 1.97
C THR A 192 8.44 -8.00 1.53
N HIS A 193 9.15 -7.34 2.44
CA HIS A 193 9.96 -6.17 2.14
C HIS A 193 11.00 -6.42 1.05
N PRO A 194 11.77 -7.53 1.04
CA PRO A 194 12.70 -7.82 -0.05
C PRO A 194 12.00 -8.02 -1.40
N VAL A 195 10.73 -8.43 -1.38
CA VAL A 195 9.89 -8.65 -2.57
C VAL A 195 9.34 -7.32 -3.10
N ILE A 196 9.01 -6.38 -2.22
CA ILE A 196 8.39 -5.09 -2.61
C ILE A 196 9.45 -4.02 -2.90
N CYS A 197 10.51 -3.96 -2.10
CA CYS A 197 11.49 -2.87 -2.08
C CYS A 197 12.91 -3.32 -2.48
N GLY A 198 13.16 -4.62 -2.60
CA GLY A 198 14.49 -5.18 -2.80
C GLY A 198 15.27 -5.45 -1.51
N ALA A 199 16.19 -6.41 -1.56
CA ALA A 199 16.85 -6.99 -0.37
C ALA A 199 17.77 -6.02 0.42
N GLU A 200 18.26 -4.96 -0.22
CA GLU A 200 19.22 -4.01 0.38
C GLU A 200 18.53 -2.87 1.15
N THR A 201 17.20 -2.85 1.19
CA THR A 201 16.43 -1.77 1.83
C THR A 201 16.05 -2.14 3.27
N GLU A 202 16.03 -1.15 4.17
CA GLU A 202 15.60 -1.36 5.55
C GLU A 202 14.07 -1.38 5.65
N HIS A 203 13.54 -2.45 6.26
CA HIS A 203 12.11 -2.56 6.53
C HIS A 203 11.70 -1.64 7.70
N HIS A 204 10.65 -0.85 7.48
CA HIS A 204 9.99 -0.09 8.53
C HIS A 204 8.92 -0.92 9.23
N ASP A 205 9.02 -1.07 10.56
CA ASP A 205 7.97 -1.73 11.33
C ASP A 205 6.66 -0.92 11.31
N PHE A 206 5.57 -1.56 10.91
CA PHE A 206 4.25 -0.94 10.81
C PHE A 206 3.31 -1.52 11.87
N PRO A 207 3.09 -0.83 13.00
CA PRO A 207 2.28 -1.36 14.10
C PRO A 207 0.83 -1.72 13.74
N CYS A 208 0.29 -1.16 12.65
CA CYS A 208 -1.04 -1.51 12.12
C CYS A 208 -1.14 -2.93 11.54
N LEU A 209 0.00 -3.56 11.22
CA LEU A 209 0.14 -4.90 10.65
C LEU A 209 0.68 -5.93 11.65
N ASN A 210 1.09 -5.47 12.83
CA ASN A 210 1.58 -6.34 13.89
C ASN A 210 0.40 -6.93 14.67
N PRO A 211 0.57 -8.16 15.22
CA PRO A 211 -0.38 -8.70 16.18
C PRO A 211 -0.66 -7.70 17.29
N ASN A 212 -1.89 -7.21 17.35
CA ASN A 212 -2.30 -6.24 18.35
C ASN A 212 -3.72 -6.56 18.83
N GLY A 213 -4.05 -6.15 20.06
CA GLY A 213 -5.36 -6.42 20.66
C GLY A 213 -6.51 -5.60 20.08
N LYS A 214 -6.26 -4.71 19.09
CA LYS A 214 -7.27 -3.83 18.49
C LYS A 214 -7.76 -4.32 17.13
N ALA A 215 -6.92 -4.99 16.36
CA ALA A 215 -7.28 -5.55 15.06
C ALA A 215 -8.17 -6.79 15.28
N ALA A 216 -9.45 -6.66 14.94
CA ALA A 216 -10.43 -7.73 15.12
C ALA A 216 -10.37 -8.77 13.99
N GLU A 217 -10.06 -8.33 12.77
CA GLU A 217 -10.19 -9.11 11.55
C GLU A 217 -8.85 -9.29 10.82
N PRO A 218 -8.71 -10.37 10.05
CA PRO A 218 -7.61 -10.52 9.10
C PRO A 218 -7.68 -9.46 7.99
N LEU A 219 -6.53 -9.17 7.37
CA LEU A 219 -6.34 -8.09 6.40
C LEU A 219 -7.32 -8.19 5.23
N TYR A 220 -7.52 -9.37 4.65
CA TYR A 220 -8.47 -9.55 3.53
C TYR A 220 -9.93 -9.24 3.88
N LYS A 221 -10.32 -9.32 5.17
CA LYS A 221 -11.65 -8.92 5.64
C LYS A 221 -11.70 -7.43 5.92
N ALA A 222 -10.73 -6.93 6.68
CA ALA A 222 -10.61 -5.52 7.01
C ALA A 222 -10.50 -4.63 5.75
N MET A 223 -9.89 -5.15 4.69
CA MET A 223 -9.71 -4.48 3.39
C MET A 223 -10.65 -5.05 2.30
N GLY A 224 -11.69 -5.79 2.67
CA GLY A 224 -12.54 -6.50 1.71
C GLY A 224 -13.11 -5.61 0.60
N GLY A 225 -13.64 -4.44 0.96
CA GLY A 225 -14.15 -3.48 -0.02
C GLY A 225 -13.07 -2.83 -0.90
N VAL A 226 -11.78 -2.93 -0.55
CA VAL A 226 -10.67 -2.51 -1.41
C VAL A 226 -10.28 -3.63 -2.36
N ILE A 227 -10.19 -4.87 -1.87
CA ILE A 227 -9.92 -6.04 -2.71
C ILE A 227 -11.03 -6.24 -3.75
N GLU A 228 -12.29 -6.07 -3.36
CA GLU A 228 -13.43 -6.08 -4.28
C GLU A 228 -13.35 -4.95 -5.32
N MET A 229 -12.92 -3.74 -4.92
CA MET A 229 -12.75 -2.63 -5.85
C MET A 229 -11.66 -2.92 -6.89
N MET A 230 -10.58 -3.58 -6.48
CA MET A 230 -9.43 -3.87 -7.35
C MET A 230 -9.71 -5.04 -8.31
N PHE A 231 -10.28 -6.13 -7.79
CA PHE A 231 -10.36 -7.42 -8.50
C PHE A 231 -11.80 -7.85 -8.82
N GLY A 232 -12.80 -7.08 -8.37
CA GLY A 232 -14.21 -7.37 -8.53
C GLY A 232 -14.77 -8.31 -7.46
N GLU A 233 -16.10 -8.26 -7.32
CA GLU A 233 -16.85 -9.01 -6.32
C GLU A 233 -16.67 -10.54 -6.46
N SER A 234 -16.58 -11.05 -7.69
CA SER A 234 -16.39 -12.48 -7.94
C SER A 234 -15.06 -12.99 -7.39
N ALA A 235 -13.97 -12.26 -7.62
CA ALA A 235 -12.65 -12.60 -7.12
C ALA A 235 -12.63 -12.55 -5.58
N TYR A 236 -13.20 -11.49 -4.99
CA TYR A 236 -13.25 -11.36 -3.53
C TYR A 236 -14.06 -12.48 -2.86
N ARG A 237 -15.23 -12.84 -3.40
CA ARG A 237 -16.03 -13.96 -2.90
C ARG A 237 -15.30 -15.30 -3.00
N ARG A 238 -14.49 -15.52 -4.05
CA ARG A 238 -13.64 -16.71 -4.19
C ARG A 238 -12.53 -16.71 -3.12
N LEU A 239 -11.87 -15.58 -2.89
CA LEU A 239 -10.87 -15.43 -1.84
C LEU A 239 -11.45 -15.80 -0.47
N CYS A 240 -12.61 -15.25 -0.10
CA CYS A 240 -13.26 -15.57 1.17
C CYS A 240 -13.58 -17.06 1.32
N ARG A 241 -14.04 -17.71 0.23
CA ARG A 241 -14.38 -19.13 0.23
C ARG A 241 -13.15 -20.01 0.41
N GLU A 242 -12.09 -19.76 -0.35
CA GLU A 242 -10.82 -20.48 -0.23
C GLU A 242 -10.20 -20.30 1.15
N ALA A 243 -10.24 -19.07 1.69
CA ALA A 243 -9.75 -18.77 3.03
C ALA A 243 -10.48 -19.62 4.10
N GLN A 244 -11.81 -19.65 4.02
CA GLN A 244 -12.64 -20.41 4.94
C GLN A 244 -12.44 -21.94 4.80
N GLN A 245 -12.31 -22.46 3.58
CA GLN A 245 -12.13 -23.89 3.34
C GLN A 245 -10.78 -24.41 3.85
N ARG A 246 -9.74 -23.59 3.78
CA ARG A 246 -8.40 -23.93 4.24
C ARG A 246 -8.19 -23.70 5.74
N GLY A 247 -9.19 -23.12 6.43
CA GLY A 247 -9.17 -22.91 7.87
C GLY A 247 -8.26 -21.77 8.32
N PHE A 248 -8.05 -20.77 7.45
CA PHE A 248 -7.35 -19.53 7.81
C PHE A 248 -8.25 -18.59 8.61
#